data_AF-A0A968AV96-F1
#
_entry.id   AF-A0A968AV96-F1
#
_cell.length_a   1.000
_cell.length_b   1.000
_cell.length_c   1.000
_cell.angle_alpha   90.00
_cell.angle_beta   90.00
_cell.angle_gamma   90.00
#
_symmetry.space_group_name_H-M   'P 1'
#
loop_
_entity.id
_entity.type
_entity.pdbx_description
1 polymer ?
#
loop_
_entity_poly.entity_id
_entity_poly.type
_entity_poly.pdbx_seq_one_letter_code
_entity_poly.pdbx_strand_id
1 'polypeptide(L)'
;FSYSIGVNGVYAKNEIEFWDEPPGAPEYQQSEGRPIGSDLYYRAIGVFQDEAHLDEYPHWEGARPGDIIFEDYNNDGVINADDRVRDDRSRTPTFT
;
A
#
# COMPACT_ATOMS: atom_id res chain seq x y z
N PHE A 1 -6.14 -0.02 51.97
CA PHE A 1 -6.47 -0.30 50.55
C PHE A 1 -5.18 -0.35 49.75
N SER A 2 -5.02 -1.36 48.88
CA SER A 2 -3.85 -1.53 48.01
C SER A 2 -4.31 -1.56 46.56
N TYR A 3 -3.60 -0.86 45.69
CA TYR A 3 -3.82 -0.89 44.25
C TYR A 3 -2.51 -1.29 43.58
N SER A 4 -2.59 -2.19 42.60
CA SER A 4 -1.48 -2.54 41.72
C SER A 4 -1.87 -2.28 40.28
N ILE A 5 -0.96 -1.65 39.54
CA ILE A 5 -1.02 -1.52 38.09
C ILE A 5 0.19 -2.25 37.52
N GLY A 6 -0.04 -3.09 36.51
CA GLY A 6 0.98 -3.75 35.72
C GLY A 6 0.83 -3.38 34.25
N VAL A 7 1.95 -3.18 33.57
CA VAL A 7 2.03 -2.89 32.13
C VAL A 7 3.10 -3.79 31.52
N ASN A 8 2.82 -4.39 30.38
CA ASN A 8 3.81 -5.04 29.52
C ASN A 8 3.70 -4.44 28.11
N GLY A 9 4.82 -4.39 27.40
CA GLY A 9 4.87 -4.00 26.00
C GLY A 9 6.15 -4.53 25.35
N VAL A 10 6.06 -4.90 24.09
CA VAL A 10 7.18 -5.39 23.27
C VAL A 10 7.26 -4.57 21.99
N TYR A 11 8.48 -4.26 21.53
CA TYR A 11 8.74 -3.61 20.24
C TYR A 11 9.54 -4.53 19.34
N ALA A 12 9.09 -4.73 18.10
CA ALA A 12 9.78 -5.55 17.10
C ALA A 12 9.66 -4.93 15.70
N LYS A 13 10.78 -4.81 14.98
CA LYS A 13 10.86 -4.34 13.60
C LYS A 13 11.85 -5.22 12.82
N ASN A 14 11.55 -5.51 11.55
CA ASN A 14 12.43 -6.24 10.65
C ASN A 14 12.46 -5.60 9.27
N GLU A 15 13.48 -5.93 8.48
CA GLU A 15 13.71 -5.41 7.13
C GLU A 15 14.38 -6.49 6.28
N ILE A 16 14.05 -6.54 4.99
CA ILE A 16 14.71 -7.41 4.01
C ILE A 16 15.96 -6.67 3.49
N GLU A 17 17.15 -7.08 3.94
CA GLU A 17 18.41 -6.46 3.49
C GLU A 17 18.76 -6.82 2.04
N PHE A 18 18.42 -8.04 1.61
CA PHE A 18 18.63 -8.51 0.25
C PHE A 18 17.65 -9.64 -0.09
N TRP A 19 17.11 -9.62 -1.30
CA TRP A 19 16.29 -10.66 -1.88
C TRP A 19 16.55 -10.71 -3.39
N ASP A 20 16.90 -11.88 -3.93
CA ASP A 20 17.14 -12.06 -5.37
C ASP A 20 15.81 -12.00 -6.15
N GLU A 21 15.29 -10.79 -6.33
CA GLU A 21 14.05 -10.48 -7.05
C GLU A 21 14.30 -10.44 -8.57
N PRO A 22 13.34 -10.90 -9.38
CA PRO A 22 13.50 -10.86 -10.83
C PRO A 22 13.68 -9.40 -11.30
N PRO A 23 14.68 -9.13 -12.15
CA PRO A 23 14.93 -7.77 -12.63
C PRO A 23 13.75 -7.29 -13.48
N GLY A 24 13.37 -6.02 -13.28
CA GLY A 24 12.31 -5.35 -14.05
C GLY A 24 11.16 -4.80 -13.21
N ALA A 25 11.03 -5.22 -11.94
CA ALA A 25 10.09 -4.60 -11.02
C ALA A 25 10.57 -3.18 -10.62
N PRO A 26 9.70 -2.16 -10.65
CA PRO A 26 10.03 -0.82 -10.15
C PRO A 26 10.47 -0.85 -8.69
N GLU A 27 11.37 0.05 -8.29
CA GLU A 27 11.94 0.10 -6.92
C GLU A 27 10.85 0.16 -5.84
N TYR A 28 9.77 0.89 -6.08
CA TYR A 28 8.64 1.03 -5.15
C TYR A 28 7.77 -0.24 -5.01
N GLN A 29 8.02 -1.28 -5.82
CA GLN A 29 7.39 -2.60 -5.71
C GLN A 29 8.29 -3.66 -5.09
N GLN A 30 9.60 -3.42 -5.08
CA GLN A 30 10.59 -4.37 -4.56
C GLN A 30 10.40 -4.57 -3.06
N SER A 31 10.66 -5.79 -2.61
CA SER A 31 10.60 -6.20 -1.21
C SER A 31 11.84 -5.81 -0.42
N GLU A 32 12.97 -5.62 -1.10
CA GLU A 32 14.20 -5.10 -0.48
C GLU A 32 13.97 -3.74 0.19
N GLY A 33 14.55 -3.56 1.39
CA GLY A 33 14.36 -2.36 2.20
C GLY A 33 12.94 -2.22 2.79
N ARG A 34 12.12 -3.28 2.77
CA ARG A 34 10.78 -3.31 3.37
C ARG A 34 10.64 -4.44 4.39
N PRO A 35 9.67 -4.35 5.32
CA PRO A 35 9.40 -5.44 6.25
C PRO A 35 8.97 -6.72 5.54
N ILE A 36 9.30 -7.85 6.15
CA ILE A 36 8.82 -9.16 5.70
C ILE A 36 7.29 -9.20 5.83
N GLY A 37 6.62 -9.72 4.81
CA GLY A 37 5.17 -9.78 4.76
C GLY A 37 4.49 -8.43 4.52
N SER A 38 5.24 -7.45 4.01
CA SER A 38 4.65 -6.32 3.27
C SER A 38 4.07 -6.84 1.96
N ASP A 39 2.94 -6.29 1.53
CA ASP A 39 2.24 -6.67 0.31
C ASP A 39 2.12 -5.44 -0.62
N LEU A 40 1.82 -5.69 -1.90
CA LEU A 40 1.58 -4.66 -2.92
C LEU A 40 0.10 -4.23 -2.91
N TYR A 41 -0.15 -2.92 -2.86
CA TYR A 41 -1.51 -2.37 -2.84
C TYR A 41 -1.64 -1.17 -3.78
N TYR A 42 -2.86 -0.94 -4.26
CA TYR A 42 -3.23 0.32 -4.87
C TYR A 42 -3.48 1.37 -3.79
N ARG A 43 -3.01 2.60 -4.03
CA ARG A 43 -3.33 3.71 -3.13
C ARG A 43 -4.66 4.32 -3.52
N ALA A 44 -5.65 4.20 -2.63
CA ALA A 44 -6.94 4.88 -2.81
C ALA A 44 -6.81 6.37 -2.48
N ILE A 45 -7.17 7.24 -3.43
CA ILE A 45 -7.14 8.70 -3.27
C ILE A 45 -8.52 9.33 -3.15
N GLY A 46 -9.58 8.55 -3.40
CA GLY A 46 -10.95 9.03 -3.29
C GLY A 46 -11.98 8.06 -3.85
N VAL A 47 -13.14 8.60 -4.20
CA VAL A 47 -14.26 7.89 -4.83
C VAL A 47 -14.79 8.76 -5.97
N PHE A 48 -15.10 8.16 -7.11
CA PHE A 48 -15.72 8.85 -8.24
C PHE A 48 -17.10 9.37 -7.85
N GLN A 49 -17.33 10.67 -8.03
CA GLN A 49 -18.59 11.30 -7.60
C GLN A 49 -19.68 11.16 -8.66
N ASP A 50 -19.31 11.36 -9.92
CA ASP A 50 -20.18 11.33 -11.08
C ASP A 50 -19.40 10.89 -12.34
N GLU A 51 -20.11 10.76 -13.46
CA GLU A 51 -19.55 10.36 -14.75
C GLU A 51 -18.55 11.40 -15.29
N ALA A 52 -18.74 12.69 -15.00
CA ALA A 52 -17.80 13.72 -15.47
C ALA A 52 -16.44 13.59 -14.78
N HIS A 53 -16.43 13.23 -13.50
CA HIS A 53 -15.20 12.95 -12.76
C HIS A 53 -14.50 11.67 -13.26
N LEU A 54 -15.24 10.70 -13.77
CA LEU A 54 -14.67 9.51 -14.44
C LEU A 54 -13.97 9.87 -15.75
N ASP A 55 -14.54 10.80 -16.51
CA ASP A 55 -13.93 11.28 -17.76
C ASP A 55 -12.67 12.13 -17.53
N GLU A 56 -12.55 12.78 -16.36
CA GLU A 56 -11.42 13.65 -16.01
C GLU A 56 -10.18 12.90 -15.51
N TYR A 57 -10.34 11.67 -15.00
CA TYR A 57 -9.25 10.94 -14.33
C TYR A 57 -9.06 9.50 -14.85
N PRO A 58 -7.80 9.03 -15.01
CA PRO A 58 -7.53 7.64 -15.35
C PRO A 58 -8.21 6.64 -14.42
N HIS A 59 -8.86 5.64 -14.99
CA HIS A 59 -9.61 4.64 -14.23
C HIS A 59 -9.43 3.26 -14.83
N TRP A 60 -9.73 2.24 -14.04
CA TRP A 60 -9.74 0.85 -14.49
C TRP A 60 -10.96 0.59 -15.37
N GLU A 61 -10.86 -0.40 -16.26
CA GLU A 61 -11.91 -0.71 -17.23
C GLU A 61 -13.23 -1.06 -16.52
N GLY A 62 -14.26 -0.24 -16.77
CA GLY A 62 -15.60 -0.45 -16.20
C GLY A 62 -15.86 0.23 -14.86
N ALA A 63 -15.00 1.14 -14.41
CA ALA A 63 -15.27 1.99 -13.25
C ALA A 63 -16.55 2.84 -13.46
N ARG A 64 -17.30 3.04 -12.38
CA ARG A 64 -18.56 3.78 -12.34
C ARG A 64 -18.59 4.78 -11.18
N PRO A 65 -19.49 5.76 -11.20
CA PRO A 65 -19.66 6.66 -10.06
C PRO A 65 -19.93 5.85 -8.78
N GLY A 66 -19.20 6.16 -7.72
CA GLY A 66 -19.18 5.42 -6.46
C GLY A 66 -18.03 4.42 -6.32
N ASP A 67 -17.28 4.13 -7.38
CA ASP A 67 -16.08 3.29 -7.30
C ASP A 67 -14.85 4.08 -6.79
N ILE A 68 -13.88 3.35 -6.26
CA ILE A 68 -12.65 3.91 -5.68
C ILE A 68 -11.76 4.48 -6.79
N ILE A 69 -11.19 5.66 -6.52
CA ILE A 69 -10.14 6.26 -7.34
C ILE A 69 -8.80 5.76 -6.83
N PHE A 70 -8.02 5.12 -7.70
CA PHE A 70 -6.64 4.73 -7.42
C PHE A 70 -5.67 5.80 -7.92
N GLU A 71 -4.60 6.04 -7.17
CA GLU A 71 -3.49 6.89 -7.62
C GLU A 71 -2.81 6.24 -8.82
N ASP A 72 -2.75 6.97 -9.94
CA ASP A 72 -1.76 6.74 -10.99
C ASP A 72 -0.38 7.08 -10.41
N TYR A 73 0.32 6.04 -9.93
CA TYR A 73 1.52 6.22 -9.13
C TYR A 73 2.73 6.51 -10.02
N ASN A 74 2.80 5.88 -11.19
CA ASN A 74 3.89 6.08 -12.15
C ASN A 74 3.65 7.29 -13.08
N ASN A 75 2.46 7.90 -13.04
CA ASN A 75 2.02 9.04 -13.85
C ASN A 75 2.01 8.77 -15.36
N ASP A 76 1.65 7.55 -15.77
CA ASP A 76 1.56 7.15 -17.19
C ASP A 76 0.16 7.35 -17.80
N GLY A 77 -0.84 7.72 -17.00
CA GLY A 77 -2.22 7.93 -17.39
C GLY A 77 -3.04 6.63 -17.50
N VAL A 78 -2.52 5.49 -17.03
CA VAL A 78 -3.15 4.16 -17.17
C VAL A 78 -3.07 3.39 -15.85
N ILE A 79 -4.21 3.27 -15.16
CA ILE A 79 -4.31 2.47 -13.94
C ILE A 79 -4.13 0.98 -14.24
N ASN A 80 -2.97 0.42 -13.87
CA ASN A 80 -2.59 -0.96 -14.16
C ASN A 80 -1.78 -1.62 -13.02
N ALA A 81 -1.08 -2.73 -13.28
CA ALA A 81 -0.32 -3.46 -12.28
C ALA A 81 0.90 -2.69 -11.72
N ASP A 82 1.38 -1.70 -12.46
CA ASP A 82 2.53 -0.86 -12.15
C ASP A 82 2.21 0.25 -11.14
N ASP A 83 0.94 0.55 -10.90
CA ASP A 83 0.49 1.52 -9.89
C ASP A 83 0.42 0.98 -8.47
N ARG A 84 0.70 -0.31 -8.30
CA ARG A 84 0.76 -0.91 -6.97
C ARG A 84 2.05 -0.49 -6.31
N VAL A 85 1.96 -0.14 -5.04
CA VAL A 85 3.09 0.26 -4.19
C VAL A 85 3.18 -0.71 -3.02
N ARG A 86 4.40 -1.08 -2.66
CA ARG A 86 4.61 -1.93 -1.49
C ARG A 86 4.42 -1.13 -0.22
N ASP A 87 3.58 -1.63 0.68
CA ASP A 87 3.35 -0.97 1.97
C ASP A 87 4.59 -1.09 2.87
N ASP A 88 4.91 -0.01 3.59
CA ASP A 88 5.98 0.00 4.58
C ASP A 88 5.59 -0.73 5.88
N ARG A 89 4.33 -1.17 5.97
CA ARG A 89 3.78 -1.90 7.11
C ARG A 89 3.72 -3.39 6.80
N SER A 90 3.96 -4.19 7.83
CA SER A 90 3.75 -5.63 7.81
C SER A 90 2.47 -5.99 8.56
N ARG A 91 1.99 -7.21 8.31
CA ARG A 91 0.94 -7.88 9.11
C ARG A 91 1.42 -8.16 10.54
N THR A 92 2.74 -8.10 10.78
CA THR A 92 3.34 -8.19 12.11
C THR A 92 3.30 -6.82 12.81
N PRO A 93 2.61 -6.68 13.95
CA PRO A 93 2.55 -5.42 14.68
C PRO A 93 3.92 -5.05 15.25
N THR A 94 4.26 -3.76 15.16
CA THR A 94 5.52 -3.24 15.71
C THR A 94 5.48 -3.16 17.24
N PHE A 95 4.29 -3.02 17.83
CA PHE A 95 4.09 -2.91 19.27
C PHE A 95 2.92 -3.78 19.74
N THR A 96 3.12 -4.54 20.81
CA THR A 96 2.11 -5.44 21.44
C THR A 96 2.21 -5.43 22.95
#